data_AF-A0A0M1P138-F1
#
_entry.id   AF-A0A0M1P138-F1
#
_cell.length_a   1.000
_cell.length_b   1.000
_cell.length_c   1.000
_cell.angle_alpha   90.00
_cell.angle_beta   90.00
_cell.angle_gamma   90.00
#
_symmetry.space_group_name_H-M   'P 1'
#
loop_
_entity.id
_entity.type
_entity.pdbx_description
1 polymer ?
#
loop_
_entity_poly.entity_id
_entity_poly.type
_entity_poly.pdbx_seq_one_letter_code
_entity_poly.pdbx_strand_id
1 'polypeptide(L)'
;MITRTAGHNGLRLATVVLPIVTILLFGVLGGLSQLIAWISGIALGCVEAAILVFISRVIERRKSSLSGAPFYIASGVIIGIYAVSVILEVILLGYLFSLPVSSYVLIQLITVLGFSLALGLIAGAGKYAGTMSQKENDQLAAKRETVDWIVLIRKRIHQLQDAELQALERQMVELEETLRYSDPISHTSLFEVEQIIRQKISLLEDQVTLIGEFQTGQRSEQIEQTAHIIRDTLRTVQDRNTTLLKAKTGST
;
A
#
# COMPACT_ATOMS: atom_id res chain seq x y z
N MET A 1 -1.89 -26.82 15.32
CA MET A 1 -1.31 -25.52 14.91
C MET A 1 -0.06 -25.70 14.02
N ILE A 2 -0.06 -26.66 13.06
CA ILE A 2 1.15 -27.08 12.29
C ILE A 2 0.96 -26.97 10.75
N THR A 3 -0.24 -26.69 10.24
CA THR A 3 -0.52 -26.77 8.79
C THR A 3 -0.21 -25.51 7.97
N ARG A 4 0.14 -24.37 8.61
CA ARG A 4 0.24 -23.08 7.89
C ARG A 4 1.61 -22.77 7.30
N THR A 5 2.68 -23.40 7.79
CA THR A 5 4.07 -23.21 7.30
C THR A 5 4.42 -24.17 6.15
N ALA A 6 3.79 -25.35 6.11
CA ALA A 6 4.04 -26.36 5.08
C ALA A 6 3.64 -25.89 3.67
N GLY A 7 2.52 -25.16 3.53
CA GLY A 7 2.04 -24.67 2.23
C GLY A 7 2.95 -23.60 1.59
N HIS A 8 3.59 -22.77 2.42
CA HIS A 8 4.47 -21.69 1.95
C HIS A 8 5.81 -22.22 1.44
N ASN A 9 6.39 -23.17 2.18
CA ASN A 9 7.61 -23.84 1.77
C ASN A 9 7.37 -24.77 0.57
N GLY A 10 6.20 -25.41 0.50
CA GLY A 10 5.79 -26.23 -0.64
C GLY A 10 5.69 -25.45 -1.95
N LEU A 11 5.09 -24.26 -1.93
CA LEU A 11 4.97 -23.42 -3.13
C LEU A 11 6.34 -22.91 -3.62
N ARG A 12 7.23 -22.51 -2.69
CA ARG A 12 8.60 -22.11 -3.04
C ARG A 12 9.41 -23.27 -3.59
N LEU A 13 9.26 -24.46 -3.03
CA LEU A 13 9.93 -25.65 -3.54
C LEU A 13 9.39 -26.01 -4.94
N ALA A 14 8.09 -25.91 -5.15
CA ALA A 14 7.47 -26.12 -6.48
C ALA A 14 7.98 -25.13 -7.53
N THR A 15 8.22 -23.85 -7.18
CA THR A 15 8.78 -22.85 -8.11
C THR A 15 10.17 -23.21 -8.65
N VAL A 16 10.90 -24.10 -7.98
CA VAL A 16 12.25 -24.54 -8.39
C VAL A 16 12.19 -25.93 -9.03
N VAL A 17 11.47 -26.86 -8.40
CA VAL A 17 11.45 -28.26 -8.85
C VAL A 17 10.71 -28.44 -10.17
N LEU A 18 9.57 -27.79 -10.37
CA LEU A 18 8.78 -27.96 -11.59
C LEU A 18 9.55 -27.51 -12.85
N PRO A 19 10.16 -26.30 -12.89
CA PRO A 19 11.01 -25.91 -14.01
C PRO A 19 12.16 -26.88 -14.32
N ILE A 20 12.81 -27.42 -13.28
CA ILE A 20 13.90 -28.39 -13.45
C ILE A 20 13.37 -29.67 -14.09
N VAL A 21 12.22 -30.17 -13.63
CA VAL A 21 11.56 -31.35 -14.21
C VAL A 21 11.20 -31.08 -15.68
N THR A 22 10.66 -29.91 -16.00
CA THR A 22 10.31 -29.52 -17.38
C THR A 22 11.54 -29.49 -18.29
N ILE A 23 12.67 -28.92 -17.82
CA ILE A 23 13.94 -28.91 -18.56
C ILE A 23 14.43 -30.34 -18.84
N LEU A 24 14.43 -31.19 -17.81
CA LEU A 24 14.88 -32.58 -17.94
C LEU A 24 13.98 -33.38 -18.89
N LEU A 25 12.67 -33.20 -18.82
CA LEU A 25 11.71 -33.89 -19.67
C LEU A 25 11.92 -33.55 -21.15
N PHE A 26 12.15 -32.27 -21.45
CA PHE A 26 12.49 -31.82 -22.81
C PHE A 26 13.83 -32.38 -23.30
N GLY A 27 14.88 -32.37 -22.47
CA GLY A 27 16.19 -32.92 -22.83
C GLY A 27 16.18 -34.43 -23.05
N VAL A 28 15.38 -35.17 -22.26
CA VAL A 28 15.24 -36.63 -22.41
C VAL A 28 14.39 -36.99 -23.62
N LEU A 29 13.23 -36.35 -23.82
CA LEU A 29 12.32 -36.65 -24.93
C LEU A 29 12.86 -36.20 -26.29
N GLY A 30 13.59 -35.07 -26.35
CA GLY A 30 14.25 -34.61 -27.57
C GLY A 30 15.56 -35.32 -27.89
N GLY A 31 16.05 -36.17 -26.98
CA GLY A 31 17.33 -36.85 -27.11
C GLY A 31 18.50 -36.02 -26.58
N LEU A 32 19.37 -36.67 -25.80
CA LEU A 32 20.45 -36.02 -25.04
C LEU A 32 21.41 -35.19 -25.91
N SER A 33 21.54 -35.50 -27.20
CA SER A 33 22.42 -34.81 -28.14
C SER A 33 21.79 -33.62 -28.87
N GLN A 34 20.46 -33.43 -28.78
CA GLN A 34 19.79 -32.34 -29.49
C GLN A 34 19.77 -31.06 -28.64
N LEU A 35 20.68 -30.13 -28.93
CA LEU A 35 20.78 -28.84 -28.22
C LEU A 35 19.48 -28.02 -28.27
N ILE A 36 18.72 -28.08 -29.37
CA ILE A 36 17.46 -27.34 -29.54
C ILE A 36 16.42 -27.78 -28.49
N ALA A 37 16.37 -29.07 -28.14
CA ALA A 37 15.47 -29.61 -27.13
C ALA A 37 15.80 -29.07 -25.73
N TRP A 38 17.09 -29.00 -25.38
CA TRP A 38 17.54 -28.42 -24.11
C TRP A 38 17.23 -26.93 -24.01
N ILE A 39 17.48 -26.16 -25.07
CA ILE A 39 17.19 -24.72 -25.10
C ILE A 39 15.69 -24.48 -24.96
N SER A 40 14.87 -25.27 -25.66
CA SER A 40 13.40 -25.20 -25.55
C SER A 40 12.92 -25.52 -24.14
N GLY A 41 13.52 -26.54 -23.51
CA GLY A 41 13.24 -26.92 -22.12
C GLY A 41 13.59 -25.80 -21.15
N ILE A 42 14.73 -25.13 -21.32
CA ILE A 42 15.13 -23.97 -20.50
C ILE A 42 14.14 -22.81 -20.68
N ALA A 43 13.76 -22.49 -21.91
CA ALA A 43 12.80 -21.42 -22.19
C ALA A 43 11.44 -21.68 -21.52
N LEU A 44 10.91 -22.90 -21.66
CA LEU A 44 9.65 -23.30 -21.00
C LEU A 44 9.77 -23.36 -19.47
N GLY A 45 10.90 -23.83 -18.95
CA GLY A 45 11.19 -23.79 -17.51
C GLY A 45 11.19 -22.36 -16.97
N CYS A 46 11.75 -21.39 -17.71
CA CYS A 46 11.70 -19.97 -17.36
C CYS A 46 10.26 -19.42 -17.34
N VAL A 47 9.43 -19.79 -18.31
CA VAL A 47 8.00 -19.44 -18.34
C VAL A 47 7.27 -19.99 -17.11
N GLU A 48 7.46 -21.28 -16.83
CA GLU A 48 6.85 -21.94 -15.68
C GLU A 48 7.29 -21.29 -14.36
N ALA A 49 8.59 -21.02 -14.21
CA ALA A 49 9.12 -20.33 -13.04
C ALA A 49 8.49 -18.93 -12.89
N ALA A 50 8.38 -18.16 -13.98
CA ALA A 50 7.77 -16.83 -13.95
C ALA A 50 6.30 -16.87 -13.51
N ILE A 51 5.52 -17.83 -14.02
CA ILE A 51 4.12 -18.04 -13.65
C ILE A 51 4.00 -18.42 -12.16
N LEU A 52 4.78 -19.40 -11.71
CA LEU A 52 4.72 -19.87 -10.32
C LEU A 52 5.16 -18.78 -9.33
N VAL A 53 6.21 -18.02 -9.66
CA VAL A 53 6.64 -16.87 -8.86
C VAL A 53 5.54 -15.81 -8.80
N PHE A 54 4.87 -15.54 -9.91
CA PHE A 54 3.75 -14.59 -9.94
C PHE A 54 2.58 -15.06 -9.07
N ILE A 55 2.16 -16.33 -9.20
CA ILE A 55 1.11 -16.92 -8.37
C ILE A 55 1.48 -16.84 -6.89
N SER A 56 2.71 -17.19 -6.52
CA SER A 56 3.21 -17.08 -5.15
C SER A 56 3.12 -15.65 -4.63
N ARG A 57 3.56 -14.66 -5.42
CA ARG A 57 3.47 -13.24 -5.04
C ARG A 57 2.03 -12.77 -4.87
N VAL A 58 1.11 -13.20 -5.74
CA VAL A 58 -0.32 -12.85 -5.64
C VAL A 58 -0.94 -13.46 -4.39
N ILE A 59 -0.62 -14.71 -4.05
CA ILE A 59 -1.13 -15.37 -2.84
C ILE A 59 -0.57 -14.72 -1.57
N GLU A 60 0.74 -14.42 -1.53
CA GLU A 60 1.39 -13.77 -0.40
C GLU A 60 0.78 -12.38 -0.12
N ARG A 61 0.50 -11.60 -1.17
CA ARG A 61 0.04 -10.21 -1.05
C ARG A 61 -1.47 -10.02 -0.94
N ARG A 62 -2.30 -11.03 -1.17
CA ARG A 62 -3.73 -10.99 -0.83
C ARG A 62 -3.99 -10.64 0.65
N LYS A 63 -2.98 -10.77 1.52
CA LYS A 63 -3.02 -10.42 2.94
C LYS A 63 -2.65 -8.96 3.25
N SER A 64 -2.07 -8.21 2.32
CA SER A 64 -1.64 -6.81 2.54
C SER A 64 -2.17 -5.90 1.43
N SER A 65 -3.14 -5.04 1.78
CA SER A 65 -3.56 -3.81 1.07
C SER A 65 -3.83 -3.90 -0.46
N LEU A 66 -5.05 -3.49 -0.86
CA LEU A 66 -5.53 -3.45 -2.24
C LEU A 66 -4.79 -2.47 -3.17
N SER A 67 -3.85 -1.64 -2.70
CA SER A 67 -3.33 -0.49 -3.47
C SER A 67 -2.46 -0.84 -4.70
N GLY A 68 -2.18 -2.13 -4.97
CA GLY A 68 -1.37 -2.57 -6.12
C GLY A 68 -2.14 -3.18 -7.30
N ALA A 69 -3.47 -3.25 -7.26
CA ALA A 69 -4.30 -4.01 -8.23
C ALA A 69 -3.95 -3.82 -9.73
N PRO A 70 -3.85 -2.60 -10.29
CA PRO A 70 -3.56 -2.42 -11.71
C PRO A 70 -2.18 -2.94 -12.12
N PHE A 71 -1.17 -2.85 -11.25
CA PHE A 71 0.18 -3.33 -11.54
C PHE A 71 0.28 -4.86 -11.57
N TYR A 72 -0.54 -5.57 -10.79
CA TYR A 72 -0.60 -7.04 -10.85
C TYR A 72 -1.26 -7.52 -12.13
N ILE A 73 -2.34 -6.86 -12.55
CA ILE A 73 -3.02 -7.18 -13.81
C ILE A 73 -2.02 -7.00 -14.96
N ALA A 74 -1.33 -5.86 -14.99
CA ALA A 74 -0.33 -5.59 -16.01
C ALA A 74 0.84 -6.60 -15.98
N SER A 75 1.35 -6.94 -14.79
CA SER A 75 2.38 -7.97 -14.65
C SER A 75 1.92 -9.35 -15.14
N GLY A 76 0.68 -9.73 -14.83
CA GLY A 76 0.07 -10.98 -15.29
C GLY A 76 -0.10 -11.03 -16.80
N VAL A 77 -0.50 -9.92 -17.42
CA VAL A 77 -0.60 -9.78 -18.88
C VAL A 77 0.77 -9.94 -19.53
N ILE A 78 1.82 -9.29 -19.01
CA ILE A 78 3.19 -9.44 -19.55
C ILE A 78 3.66 -10.89 -19.46
N ILE A 79 3.42 -11.57 -18.33
CA ILE A 79 3.78 -12.99 -18.16
C ILE A 79 3.00 -13.87 -19.13
N GLY A 80 1.71 -13.59 -19.33
CA GLY A 80 0.89 -14.30 -20.32
C GLY A 80 1.39 -14.12 -21.74
N ILE A 81 1.73 -12.89 -22.14
CA ILE A 81 2.32 -12.60 -23.46
C ILE A 81 3.64 -13.34 -23.62
N TYR A 82 4.53 -13.28 -22.61
CA TYR A 82 5.81 -13.98 -22.64
C TYR A 82 5.65 -15.50 -22.77
N ALA A 83 4.71 -16.10 -22.03
CA ALA A 83 4.42 -17.53 -22.13
C ALA A 83 3.97 -17.91 -23.55
N VAL A 84 3.04 -17.15 -24.13
CA VAL A 84 2.56 -17.38 -25.50
C VAL A 84 3.69 -17.20 -26.52
N SER A 85 4.52 -16.16 -26.38
CA SER A 85 5.68 -15.93 -27.25
C SER A 85 6.66 -17.10 -27.22
N VAL A 86 7.05 -17.58 -26.03
CA VAL A 86 7.99 -18.70 -25.90
C VAL A 86 7.39 -20.00 -26.47
N ILE A 87 6.11 -20.27 -26.23
CA ILE A 87 5.44 -21.44 -26.80
C ILE A 87 5.43 -21.38 -28.33
N LEU A 88 5.11 -20.21 -28.90
CA LEU A 88 5.13 -20.00 -30.34
C LEU A 88 6.54 -20.14 -30.91
N GLU A 89 7.56 -19.62 -30.23
CA GLU A 89 8.95 -19.77 -30.64
C GLU A 89 9.41 -21.23 -30.61
N VAL A 90 9.07 -22.00 -29.57
CA VAL A 90 9.39 -23.43 -29.50
C VAL A 90 8.71 -24.20 -30.63
N ILE A 91 7.42 -23.97 -30.89
CA ILE A 91 6.66 -24.68 -31.93
C ILE A 91 7.12 -24.27 -33.34
N LEU A 92 7.13 -22.97 -33.63
CA LEU A 92 7.42 -22.47 -34.97
C LEU A 92 8.92 -22.56 -35.27
N LEU A 93 9.76 -22.00 -34.41
CA LEU A 93 11.19 -21.85 -34.70
C LEU A 93 11.98 -23.12 -34.41
N GLY A 94 11.60 -23.83 -33.35
CA GLY A 94 12.23 -25.10 -32.96
C GLY A 94 11.80 -26.27 -33.84
N TYR A 95 10.49 -26.47 -34.02
CA TYR A 95 9.97 -27.67 -34.69
C TYR A 95 9.67 -27.45 -36.18
N LEU A 96 8.98 -26.37 -36.54
CA LEU A 96 8.49 -26.18 -37.91
C LEU A 96 9.57 -25.66 -38.88
N PHE A 97 10.32 -24.63 -38.49
CA PHE A 97 11.32 -23.99 -39.34
C PHE A 97 12.74 -24.54 -39.20
N SER A 98 13.01 -25.35 -38.16
CA SER A 98 14.31 -25.98 -37.90
C SER A 98 15.50 -25.01 -38.05
N LEU A 99 15.41 -23.86 -37.37
CA LEU A 99 16.43 -22.82 -37.48
C LEU A 99 17.80 -23.29 -36.96
N PRO A 100 18.91 -22.72 -37.47
CA PRO A 100 20.23 -22.98 -36.92
C PRO A 100 20.27 -22.55 -35.44
N VAL A 101 20.97 -23.35 -34.64
CA VAL A 101 21.02 -23.22 -33.17
C VAL A 101 21.41 -21.80 -32.74
N SER A 102 22.35 -21.14 -33.43
CA SER A 102 22.78 -19.78 -33.12
C SER A 102 21.65 -18.76 -33.20
N SER A 103 20.84 -18.81 -34.26
CA SER A 103 19.71 -17.91 -34.45
C SER A 103 18.59 -18.19 -33.45
N TYR A 104 18.35 -19.48 -33.17
CA TYR A 104 17.34 -19.89 -32.19
C TYR A 104 17.68 -19.38 -30.78
N VAL A 105 18.95 -19.53 -30.34
CA VAL A 105 19.42 -19.00 -29.05
C VAL A 105 19.30 -17.48 -28.99
N LEU A 106 19.68 -16.78 -30.05
CA LEU A 106 19.62 -15.32 -30.09
C LEU A 106 18.19 -14.79 -29.97
N ILE A 107 17.22 -15.43 -30.63
CA ILE A 107 15.80 -15.07 -30.53
C ILE A 107 15.30 -15.28 -29.10
N GLN A 108 15.54 -16.46 -28.51
CA GLN A 108 15.17 -16.76 -27.13
C GLN A 108 15.77 -15.76 -26.13
N LEU A 109 17.05 -15.38 -26.34
CA LEU A 109 17.74 -14.40 -25.51
C LEU A 109 17.08 -13.02 -25.58
N ILE A 110 16.74 -12.55 -26.80
CA ILE A 110 16.04 -11.27 -27.00
C ILE A 110 14.67 -11.30 -26.32
N THR A 111 13.92 -12.39 -26.46
CA THR A 111 12.58 -12.54 -25.86
C THR A 111 12.65 -12.50 -24.33
N VAL A 112 13.60 -13.20 -23.72
CA VAL A 112 13.83 -13.16 -22.26
C VAL A 112 14.27 -11.76 -21.81
N LEU A 113 15.15 -11.10 -22.56
CA LEU A 113 15.63 -9.75 -22.23
C LEU A 113 14.49 -8.73 -22.27
N GLY A 114 13.67 -8.77 -23.34
CA GLY A 114 12.51 -7.90 -23.51
C GLY A 114 11.47 -8.12 -22.41
N PHE A 115 11.18 -9.37 -22.07
CA PHE A 115 10.32 -9.71 -20.93
C PHE A 115 10.85 -9.16 -19.60
N SER A 116 12.15 -9.37 -19.33
CA SER A 116 12.79 -8.93 -18.10
C SER A 116 12.77 -7.41 -17.95
N LEU A 117 13.02 -6.69 -19.05
CA LEU A 117 12.96 -5.23 -19.09
C LEU A 117 11.54 -4.73 -18.82
N ALA A 118 10.55 -5.28 -19.53
CA ALA A 118 9.15 -4.87 -19.38
C ALA A 118 8.63 -5.15 -17.96
N LEU A 119 8.92 -6.33 -17.41
CA LEU A 119 8.56 -6.68 -16.04
C LEU A 119 9.28 -5.78 -15.02
N GLY A 120 10.56 -5.46 -15.25
CA GLY A 120 11.33 -4.54 -14.43
C GLY A 120 10.74 -3.13 -14.38
N LEU A 121 10.30 -2.61 -15.53
CA LEU A 121 9.65 -1.30 -15.63
C LEU A 121 8.31 -1.28 -14.87
N ILE A 122 7.47 -2.30 -15.04
CA ILE A 122 6.19 -2.39 -14.31
C ILE A 122 6.42 -2.54 -12.80
N ALA A 123 7.39 -3.37 -12.39
CA ALA A 123 7.72 -3.54 -10.98
C ALA A 123 8.25 -2.24 -10.36
N GLY A 124 9.08 -1.49 -11.09
CA GLY A 124 9.59 -0.18 -10.68
C GLY A 124 8.47 0.84 -10.53
N ALA A 125 7.62 0.98 -11.55
CA ALA A 125 6.47 1.89 -11.53
C ALA A 125 5.49 1.53 -10.40
N GLY A 126 5.20 0.24 -10.20
CA GLY A 126 4.33 -0.24 -9.14
C GLY A 126 4.90 0.02 -7.74
N LYS A 127 6.22 -0.10 -7.55
CA LYS A 127 6.87 0.25 -6.28
C LYS A 127 6.74 1.75 -6.00
N TYR A 128 6.99 2.59 -7.01
CA TYR A 128 6.90 4.04 -6.86
C TYR A 128 5.46 4.50 -6.56
N ALA A 129 4.49 4.07 -7.36
CA ALA A 129 3.08 4.38 -7.15
C ALA A 129 2.56 3.83 -5.82
N GLY A 130 2.98 2.62 -5.44
CA GLY A 130 2.64 2.00 -4.16
C GLY A 130 3.14 2.82 -2.97
N THR A 131 4.37 3.34 -3.02
CA THR A 131 4.89 4.20 -1.94
C THR A 131 4.15 5.53 -1.82
N MET A 132 3.69 6.11 -2.93
CA MET A 132 2.89 7.34 -2.90
C MET A 132 1.50 7.08 -2.34
N SER A 133 0.80 6.05 -2.84
CA SER A 133 -0.52 5.68 -2.35
C SER A 133 -0.49 5.26 -0.88
N GLN A 134 0.57 4.59 -0.42
CA GLN A 134 0.71 4.24 0.99
C GLN A 134 0.82 5.49 1.86
N LYS A 135 1.65 6.47 1.49
CA LYS A 135 1.76 7.73 2.24
C LYS A 135 0.44 8.49 2.30
N GLU A 136 -0.29 8.56 1.19
CA GLU A 136 -1.62 9.19 1.16
C GLU A 136 -2.63 8.45 2.07
N ASN A 137 -2.63 7.12 2.03
CA ASN A 137 -3.48 6.31 2.90
C ASN A 137 -3.11 6.48 4.38
N ASP A 138 -1.82 6.56 4.71
CA ASP A 138 -1.35 6.77 6.07
C ASP A 138 -1.77 8.16 6.59
N GLN A 139 -1.69 9.20 5.75
CA GLN A 139 -2.20 10.54 6.09
C GLN A 139 -3.72 10.55 6.29
N LEU A 140 -4.47 9.87 5.44
CA LEU A 140 -5.92 9.70 5.59
C LEU A 140 -6.28 8.96 6.88
N ALA A 141 -5.55 7.90 7.20
CA ALA A 141 -5.74 7.12 8.42
C ALA A 141 -5.42 7.95 9.67
N ALA A 142 -4.30 8.67 9.67
CA ALA A 142 -3.90 9.57 10.74
C ALA A 142 -4.93 10.69 10.99
N LYS A 143 -5.53 11.24 9.93
CA LYS A 143 -6.63 12.22 10.08
C LYS A 143 -7.86 11.58 10.72
N ARG A 144 -8.29 10.40 10.24
CA ARG A 144 -9.46 9.70 10.78
C ARG A 144 -9.28 9.41 12.27
N GLU A 145 -8.11 8.93 12.66
CA GLU A 145 -7.73 8.74 14.06
C GLU A 145 -7.90 10.02 14.90
N THR A 146 -7.39 11.16 14.41
CA THR A 146 -7.54 12.45 15.11
C THR A 146 -9.00 12.88 15.25
N VAL A 147 -9.82 12.69 14.21
CA VAL A 147 -11.25 13.01 14.25
C VAL A 147 -11.99 12.09 15.24
N ASP A 148 -11.72 10.80 15.19
CA ASP A 148 -12.31 9.81 16.10
C ASP A 148 -11.94 10.11 17.56
N TRP A 149 -10.71 10.59 17.81
CA TRP A 149 -10.27 11.02 19.14
C TRP A 149 -11.10 12.20 19.66
N ILE A 150 -11.35 13.22 18.83
CA ILE A 150 -12.20 14.36 19.20
C ILE A 150 -13.64 13.95 19.46
N VAL A 151 -14.18 13.05 18.64
CA VAL A 151 -15.53 12.49 18.84
C VAL A 151 -15.62 11.79 20.20
N LEU A 152 -14.57 11.06 20.61
CA LEU A 152 -14.50 10.41 21.91
C LEU A 152 -14.48 11.44 23.05
N ILE A 153 -13.66 12.50 22.94
CA ILE A 153 -13.60 13.58 23.94
C ILE A 153 -14.96 14.26 24.08
N ARG A 154 -15.63 14.61 22.96
CA ARG A 154 -16.98 15.18 22.97
C ARG A 154 -17.97 14.26 23.68
N LYS A 155 -17.92 12.96 23.41
CA LYS A 155 -18.80 11.97 24.06
C LYS A 155 -18.59 11.93 25.57
N ARG A 156 -17.35 12.09 26.06
CA ARG A 156 -17.07 12.20 27.51
C ARG A 156 -17.69 13.47 28.10
N ILE A 157 -17.56 14.62 27.45
CA ILE A 157 -18.20 15.87 27.89
C ILE A 157 -19.72 15.69 28.00
N HIS A 158 -20.34 15.09 26.98
CA HIS A 158 -21.78 14.84 26.96
C HIS A 158 -22.25 13.94 28.12
N GLN A 159 -21.43 12.96 28.53
CA GLN A 159 -21.74 12.05 29.64
C GLN A 159 -21.76 12.74 31.01
N LEU A 160 -21.10 13.89 31.17
CA LEU A 160 -21.05 14.63 32.42
C LEU A 160 -22.37 15.36 32.75
N GLN A 161 -23.33 15.41 31.81
CA GLN A 161 -24.71 15.91 31.97
C GLN A 161 -24.83 17.23 32.77
N ASP A 162 -23.97 18.21 32.46
CA ASP A 162 -23.93 19.51 33.14
C ASP A 162 -24.37 20.63 32.20
N ALA A 163 -25.19 21.56 32.70
CA ALA A 163 -25.66 22.70 31.92
C ALA A 163 -24.51 23.66 31.57
N GLU A 164 -23.49 23.78 32.43
CA GLU A 164 -22.31 24.61 32.19
C GLU A 164 -21.43 24.06 31.05
N LEU A 165 -21.52 22.76 30.76
CA LEU A 165 -20.76 22.08 29.71
C LEU A 165 -21.40 22.19 28.32
N GLN A 166 -22.64 22.68 28.20
CA GLN A 166 -23.29 22.84 26.89
C GLN A 166 -22.54 23.80 25.97
N ALA A 167 -21.95 24.86 26.53
CA ALA A 167 -21.14 25.81 25.76
C ALA A 167 -19.86 25.15 25.23
N LEU A 168 -19.24 24.29 26.05
CA LEU A 168 -18.05 23.53 25.69
C LEU A 168 -18.34 22.48 24.61
N GLU A 169 -19.48 21.80 24.72
CA GLU A 169 -19.94 20.83 23.72
C GLU A 169 -20.13 21.47 22.34
N ARG A 170 -20.70 22.68 22.27
CA ARG A 170 -20.84 23.44 21.01
C ARG A 170 -19.48 23.75 20.38
N GLN A 171 -18.50 24.18 21.17
CA GLN A 171 -17.15 24.45 20.67
C GLN A 171 -16.44 23.18 20.19
N MET A 172 -16.69 22.05 20.84
CA MET A 172 -16.19 20.75 20.39
C MET A 172 -16.79 20.29 19.06
N VAL A 173 -18.08 20.57 18.84
CA VAL A 173 -18.73 20.30 17.55
C VAL A 173 -18.06 21.12 16.44
N GLU A 174 -17.79 22.41 16.67
CA GLU A 174 -17.11 23.26 15.69
C GLU A 174 -15.69 22.76 15.37
N LEU A 175 -14.94 22.32 16.39
CA LEU A 175 -13.61 21.74 16.21
C LEU A 175 -13.66 20.42 15.43
N GLU A 176 -14.62 19.54 15.75
CA GLU A 176 -14.86 18.29 15.02
C GLU A 176 -15.17 18.56 13.56
N GLU A 177 -16.11 19.46 13.26
CA GLU A 177 -16.49 19.80 11.89
C GLU A 177 -15.30 20.38 11.12
N THR A 178 -14.55 21.30 11.71
CA THR A 178 -13.38 21.92 11.08
C THR A 178 -12.32 20.88 10.73
N LEU A 179 -12.07 19.90 11.60
CA LEU A 179 -11.12 18.82 11.33
C LEU A 179 -11.68 17.76 10.39
N ARG A 180 -12.97 17.46 10.46
CA ARG A 180 -13.62 16.51 9.55
C ARG A 180 -13.56 17.01 8.11
N TYR A 181 -13.80 18.31 7.89
CA TYR A 181 -13.78 18.95 6.58
C TYR A 181 -12.41 19.53 6.18
N SER A 182 -11.37 19.40 7.02
CA SER A 182 -10.02 19.81 6.63
C SER A 182 -9.41 18.92 5.54
N ASP A 183 -8.41 19.40 4.83
CA ASP A 183 -7.69 18.58 3.86
C ASP A 183 -6.83 17.52 4.58
N PRO A 184 -6.98 16.22 4.26
CA PRO A 184 -6.13 15.16 4.82
C PRO A 184 -4.68 15.19 4.32
N ILE A 185 -4.43 15.76 3.15
CA ILE A 185 -3.11 15.72 2.52
C ILE A 185 -2.31 16.94 3.00
N SER A 186 -1.45 16.73 3.99
CA SER A 186 -0.52 17.75 4.46
C SER A 186 0.76 17.77 3.63
N HIS A 187 1.31 18.97 3.45
CA HIS A 187 2.67 19.14 2.95
C HIS A 187 3.67 18.87 4.08
N THR A 188 4.89 18.45 3.73
CA THR A 188 5.97 18.21 4.70
C THR A 188 6.26 19.42 5.59
N SER A 189 6.07 20.64 5.09
CA SER A 189 6.20 21.88 5.86
C SER A 189 5.16 22.07 6.97
N LEU A 190 4.07 21.30 6.95
CA LEU A 190 2.98 21.39 7.93
C LEU A 190 3.00 20.25 8.96
N PHE A 191 3.94 19.31 8.85
CA PHE A 191 4.00 18.14 9.74
C PHE A 191 4.16 18.55 11.22
N GLU A 192 4.99 19.55 11.50
CA GLU A 192 5.18 20.08 12.85
C GLU A 192 3.87 20.66 13.42
N VAL A 193 3.09 21.36 12.60
CA VAL A 193 1.80 21.92 13.00
C VAL A 193 0.79 20.82 13.30
N GLU A 194 0.83 19.70 12.56
CA GLU A 194 -0.02 18.54 12.84
C GLU A 194 0.34 17.85 14.17
N GLN A 195 1.62 17.78 14.51
CA GLN A 195 2.05 17.29 15.82
C GLN A 195 1.58 18.20 16.95
N ILE A 196 1.66 19.52 16.76
CA ILE A 196 1.13 20.50 17.72
C ILE A 196 -0.38 20.31 17.91
N ILE A 197 -1.15 20.12 16.83
CA ILE A 197 -2.59 19.87 16.91
C ILE A 197 -2.87 18.59 17.71
N ARG A 198 -2.14 17.49 17.45
CA ARG A 198 -2.28 16.24 18.20
C ARG A 198 -1.95 16.42 19.69
N GLN A 199 -0.90 17.17 20.01
CA GLN A 199 -0.53 17.48 21.39
C GLN A 199 -1.62 18.30 22.09
N LYS A 200 -2.21 19.30 21.43
CA LYS A 200 -3.32 20.09 21.99
C LYS A 200 -4.58 19.25 22.22
N ILE A 201 -4.87 18.28 21.34
CA ILE A 201 -5.97 17.34 21.53
C ILE A 201 -5.72 16.40 22.72
N SER A 202 -4.48 15.94 22.92
CA SER A 202 -4.10 15.17 24.11
C SER A 202 -4.33 15.97 25.39
N LEU A 203 -3.87 17.23 25.43
CA LEU A 203 -4.09 18.12 26.57
C LEU A 203 -5.58 18.37 26.81
N LEU A 204 -6.37 18.46 25.74
CA LEU A 204 -7.82 18.61 25.82
C LEU A 204 -8.49 17.39 26.44
N GLU A 205 -8.05 16.18 26.10
CA GLU A 205 -8.55 14.95 26.74
C GLU A 205 -8.24 14.92 28.24
N ASP A 206 -7.01 15.28 28.63
CA ASP A 206 -6.60 15.32 30.02
C ASP A 206 -7.47 16.30 30.82
N GLN A 207 -7.70 17.50 30.27
CA GLN A 207 -8.53 18.53 30.91
C GLN A 207 -10.00 18.12 31.03
N VAL A 208 -10.57 17.48 30.00
CA VAL A 208 -11.94 16.94 30.07
C VAL A 208 -12.06 15.83 31.13
N THR A 209 -11.00 15.02 31.28
CA THR A 209 -10.95 13.98 32.32
C THR A 209 -10.92 14.61 33.70
N LEU A 210 -10.08 15.64 33.90
CA LEU A 210 -10.00 16.39 35.15
C LEU A 210 -11.33 17.07 35.53
N ILE A 211 -12.04 17.67 34.57
CA ILE A 211 -13.39 18.24 34.81
C ILE A 211 -14.33 17.18 35.42
N GLY A 212 -14.25 15.93 34.95
CA GLY A 212 -15.06 14.83 35.47
C GLY A 212 -14.76 14.48 36.94
N GLU A 213 -13.54 14.72 37.41
CA GLU A 213 -13.08 14.39 38.76
C GLU A 213 -13.43 15.46 39.81
N PHE A 214 -13.53 16.73 39.42
CA PHE A 214 -13.88 17.83 40.33
C PHE A 214 -15.38 17.85 40.71
N GLN A 215 -15.73 18.39 41.88
CA GLN A 215 -17.12 18.68 42.24
C GLN A 215 -17.64 19.91 41.48
N THR A 216 -18.94 19.96 41.18
CA THR A 216 -19.59 20.94 40.29
C THR A 216 -19.24 22.41 40.61
N GLY A 217 -19.06 22.76 41.89
CA GLY A 217 -18.71 24.12 42.31
C GLY A 217 -17.24 24.56 42.08
N GLN A 218 -16.34 23.64 41.73
CA GLN A 218 -14.92 23.92 41.46
C GLN A 218 -14.54 23.76 39.98
N ARG A 219 -15.51 23.38 39.12
CA ARG A 219 -15.26 23.10 37.69
C ARG A 219 -15.15 24.35 36.82
N SER A 220 -15.64 25.50 37.27
CA SER A 220 -15.75 26.71 36.45
C SER A 220 -14.41 27.14 35.82
N GLU A 221 -13.32 27.14 36.61
CA GLU A 221 -11.98 27.47 36.11
C GLU A 221 -11.47 26.46 35.08
N GLN A 222 -11.71 25.16 35.30
CA GLN A 222 -11.31 24.09 34.39
C GLN A 222 -12.11 24.12 33.08
N ILE A 223 -13.41 24.45 33.14
CA ILE A 223 -14.26 24.64 31.97
C ILE A 223 -13.74 25.81 31.12
N GLU A 224 -13.37 26.92 31.76
CA GLU A 224 -12.81 28.08 31.05
C GLU A 224 -11.45 27.76 30.40
N GLN A 225 -10.55 27.08 31.12
CA GLN A 225 -9.26 26.63 30.59
C GLN A 225 -9.45 25.66 29.41
N THR A 226 -10.37 24.72 29.52
CA THR A 226 -10.69 23.77 28.43
C THR A 226 -11.26 24.50 27.23
N ALA A 227 -12.17 25.46 27.44
CA ALA A 227 -12.71 26.30 26.37
C ALA A 227 -11.63 27.14 25.68
N HIS A 228 -10.60 27.60 26.42
CA HIS A 228 -9.45 28.27 25.85
C HIS A 228 -8.62 27.32 24.96
N ILE A 229 -8.35 26.10 25.42
CA ILE A 229 -7.63 25.08 24.64
C ILE A 229 -8.38 24.72 23.35
N ILE A 230 -9.71 24.59 23.40
CA ILE A 230 -10.51 24.33 22.19
C ILE A 230 -10.35 25.46 21.18
N ARG A 231 -10.52 26.72 21.63
CA ARG A 231 -10.39 27.89 20.75
C ARG A 231 -8.99 28.03 20.15
N ASP A 232 -7.96 27.78 20.94
CA ASP A 232 -6.57 27.81 20.48
C ASP A 232 -6.26 26.67 19.49
N THR A 233 -6.81 25.48 19.74
CA THR A 233 -6.72 24.35 18.82
C THR A 233 -7.44 24.66 17.51
N LEU A 234 -8.65 25.20 17.57
CA LEU A 234 -9.44 25.59 16.40
C LEU A 234 -8.68 26.61 15.55
N ARG A 235 -8.11 27.65 16.19
CA ARG A 235 -7.27 28.64 15.50
C ARG A 235 -6.07 27.99 14.82
N THR A 236 -5.39 27.07 15.51
CA THR A 236 -4.24 26.35 14.94
C THR A 236 -4.63 25.53 13.71
N VAL A 237 -5.79 24.86 13.74
CA VAL A 237 -6.33 24.11 12.61
C VAL A 237 -6.68 25.03 11.44
N GLN A 238 -7.30 26.19 11.72
CA GLN A 238 -7.63 27.19 10.70
C GLN A 238 -6.37 27.80 10.06
N ASP A 239 -5.35 28.14 10.85
CA ASP A 239 -4.06 28.65 10.36
C ASP A 239 -3.34 27.61 9.50
N ARG A 240 -3.38 26.33 9.89
CA ARG A 240 -2.90 25.20 9.09
C ARG A 240 -3.64 25.10 7.77
N ASN A 241 -4.98 25.20 7.78
CA ASN A 241 -5.79 25.12 6.57
C ASN A 241 -5.54 26.29 5.61
N THR A 242 -5.41 27.51 6.12
CA THR A 242 -5.10 28.68 5.29
C THR A 242 -3.70 28.60 4.69
N THR A 243 -2.72 28.13 5.45
CA THR A 243 -1.36 27.91 4.95
C THR A 243 -1.32 26.82 3.88
N LEU A 244 -2.08 25.73 4.07
CA LEU A 244 -2.23 24.66 3.09
C LEU A 244 -2.85 25.18 1.79
N LEU A 245 -3.89 26.02 1.88
CA LEU A 245 -4.50 26.65 0.70
C LEU A 245 -3.48 27.51 -0.06
N LYS A 246 -2.70 28.34 0.64
CA LYS A 246 -1.65 29.18 0.03
C LYS A 246 -0.55 28.34 -0.65
N ALA A 247 -0.12 27.25 -0.01
CA ALA A 247 0.88 26.34 -0.59
C ALA A 247 0.37 25.70 -1.88
N LYS A 248 -0.93 25.35 -1.93
CA LYS A 248 -1.56 24.79 -3.14
C LYS A 248 -1.73 25.80 -4.27
N THR A 249 -2.08 27.05 -3.96
CA THR A 249 -2.24 28.10 -4.98
C THR A 249 -0.94 28.70 -5.47
N GLY A 250 0.13 28.67 -4.66
CA GLY A 250 1.45 29.19 -5.03
C GLY A 250 2.37 28.20 -5.74
N SER A 251 1.94 26.94 -5.94
CA SER A 251 2.71 25.88 -6.59
C SER A 251 2.39 25.69 -8.09
N THR A 252 1.68 26.63 -8.71
CA THR A 252 1.41 26.67 -10.17
C THR A 252 2.49 27.41 -10.92
#